data_AF-A0A3D1B7E3-F1
#
_entry.id   AF-A0A3D1B7E3-F1
#
_cell.length_a   1.000
_cell.length_b   1.000
_cell.length_c   1.000
_cell.angle_alpha   90.00
_cell.angle_beta   90.00
_cell.angle_gamma   90.00
#
_symmetry.space_group_name_H-M   'P 1'
#
loop_
_entity.id
_entity.type
_entity.pdbx_description
1 polymer ?
#
loop_
_entity_poly.entity_id
_entity_poly.type
_entity_poly.pdbx_seq_one_letter_code
_entity_poly.pdbx_strand_id
1 'polypeptide(L)'
;MRNILLAYDGSDNAKRALQYIIDFAADVPKPPQVHVLNVQQEPVLYGEFVTAGTVDELNQSFIDKSNRTLADAATALQTVG
;
A
#
# COMPACT_ATOMS: atom_id res chain seq x y z
N MET A 1 -0.92 -1.98 23.42
CA MET A 1 -0.17 -2.09 22.14
C MET A 1 -0.67 -0.96 21.25
N ARG A 2 0.23 -0.22 20.59
CA ARG A 2 -0.16 0.93 19.76
C ARG A 2 -0.02 0.50 18.30
N ASN A 3 -1.11 0.61 17.54
CA ASN A 3 -1.17 0.16 16.16
C ASN A 3 -1.36 1.38 15.26
N ILE A 4 -0.66 1.40 14.14
CA ILE A 4 -0.79 2.43 13.10
C ILE A 4 -1.22 1.73 11.82
N LEU A 5 -2.27 2.24 11.18
CA LEU A 5 -2.67 1.85 9.82
C LEU A 5 -2.35 3.02 8.89
N LEU A 6 -1.47 2.79 7.91
CA LEU A 6 -1.06 3.77 6.93
C LEU A 6 -1.69 3.46 5.58
N ALA A 7 -2.42 4.42 5.02
CA ALA A 7 -2.79 4.38 3.62
C ALA A 7 -1.55 4.60 2.75
N TYR A 8 -1.25 3.65 1.86
CA TYR A 8 -0.02 3.62 1.09
C TYR A 8 -0.29 3.28 -0.37
N ASP A 9 -0.08 4.26 -1.25
CA ASP A 9 -0.31 4.16 -2.69
C ASP A 9 0.99 4.13 -3.52
N GLY A 10 2.15 4.18 -2.85
CA GLY A 10 3.47 4.24 -3.48
C GLY A 10 3.85 5.62 -4.01
N SER A 11 3.02 6.65 -3.82
CA SER A 11 3.36 8.03 -4.14
C SER A 11 4.52 8.54 -3.26
N ASP A 12 5.19 9.60 -3.71
CA ASP A 12 6.26 10.20 -2.91
C ASP A 12 5.76 10.72 -1.55
N ASN A 13 4.50 11.15 -1.48
CA ASN A 13 3.89 11.58 -0.23
C ASN A 13 3.67 10.40 0.71
N ALA A 14 3.19 9.26 0.20
CA ALA A 14 3.04 8.04 0.99
C ALA A 14 4.40 7.50 1.47
N LYS A 15 5.44 7.58 0.64
CA LYS A 15 6.82 7.22 1.03
C LYS A 15 7.37 8.11 2.14
N ARG A 16 7.16 9.42 2.06
CA ARG A 16 7.56 10.35 3.14
C ARG A 16 6.80 10.08 4.44
N ALA A 17 5.50 9.77 4.36
CA ALA A 17 4.70 9.40 5.53
C ALA A 17 5.19 8.09 6.17
N LEU A 18 5.57 7.10 5.35
CA LEU A 18 6.17 5.86 5.81
C LEU A 18 7.49 6.13 6.52
N GLN A 19 8.38 6.93 5.92
CA GLN A 19 9.66 7.29 6.53
C GLN A 19 9.48 8.01 7.88
N TYR A 20 8.53 8.95 7.96
CA TYR A 20 8.23 9.62 9.22
C TYR A 20 7.82 8.64 10.33
N ILE A 21 7.02 7.62 9.99
CA ILE A 21 6.60 6.60 10.97
C ILE A 21 7.79 5.74 11.39
N ILE A 22 8.70 5.40 10.45
CA ILE A 22 9.93 4.67 10.73
C ILE A 22 10.80 5.47 11.70
N ASP A 23 11.05 6.74 11.41
CA ASP A 23 11.87 7.62 12.26
C ASP A 23 11.23 7.77 13.66
N PHE A 24 9.91 7.99 13.71
CA PHE A 24 9.16 8.05 14.97
C PHE A 24 9.24 6.74 15.78
N ALA A 25 9.20 5.58 15.11
CA ALA A 25 9.26 4.29 15.77
C ALA A 25 10.63 4.03 16.41
N ALA A 26 11.70 4.58 15.85
CA ALA A 26 13.06 4.49 16.39
C ALA A 26 13.24 5.30 17.70
N ASP A 27 12.51 6.40 17.85
CA ASP A 27 12.65 7.32 18.99
C ASP A 27 11.80 6.94 20.21
N VAL A 28 10.89 5.97 20.08
CA VAL A 28 9.97 5.59 21.17
C VAL A 28 10.40 4.29 21.88
N PRO A 29 10.31 4.20 23.22
CA PRO A 29 10.71 2.99 23.97
C PRO A 29 9.94 1.72 23.60
N LYS A 30 8.76 1.88 23.00
CA LYS A 30 7.91 0.79 22.54
C LYS A 30 7.39 1.10 21.13
N PRO A 31 8.07 0.61 20.08
CA PRO A 31 7.66 0.83 18.71
C PRO A 31 6.22 0.37 18.45
N PRO A 32 5.42 1.14 17.69
CA PRO A 32 4.08 0.72 17.31
C PRO A 32 4.13 -0.39 16.26
N GLN A 33 3.08 -1.22 16.21
CA GLN A 33 2.90 -2.12 15.07
C GLN A 33 2.33 -1.32 13.90
N VAL A 34 3.06 -1.31 12.78
CA VAL A 34 2.68 -0.56 11.58
C VAL A 34 2.10 -1.52 10.54
N HIS A 35 0.89 -1.20 10.07
CA HIS A 35 0.19 -1.89 9.00
C HIS A 35 0.04 -0.94 7.82
N VAL A 36 0.22 -1.44 6.60
CA VAL A 36 0.05 -0.65 5.37
C VAL A 36 -1.14 -1.18 4.57
N LEU A 37 -1.93 -0.27 4.02
CA LEU A 37 -3.11 -0.58 3.23
C LEU A 37 -3.07 0.20 1.92
N ASN A 38 -3.17 -0.50 0.80
CA ASN A 38 -3.30 0.08 -0.52
C ASN A 38 -4.79 0.06 -0.92
N VAL A 39 -5.37 1.24 -1.08
CA VAL A 39 -6.76 1.39 -1.54
C VAL A 39 -6.72 1.84 -2.98
N GLN A 40 -7.42 1.12 -3.85
CA GLN A 40 -7.52 1.44 -5.27
C GLN A 40 -8.98 1.67 -5.63
N GLN A 41 -9.22 2.67 -6.47
CA GLN A 41 -10.52 2.89 -7.04
C GLN A 41 -10.78 1.84 -8.11
N GLU A 42 -11.97 1.25 -8.11
CA GLU A 42 -12.38 0.34 -9.17
C GLU A 42 -12.36 1.06 -10.53
N PRO A 43 -11.92 0.37 -11.60
CA PRO A 43 -11.90 0.95 -12.93
C PRO A 43 -13.32 1.33 -13.37
N VAL A 44 -13.50 2.58 -13.80
CA VAL A 44 -14.75 2.99 -14.46
C VAL A 44 -14.66 2.58 -15.92
N LEU A 45 -15.48 1.61 -16.31
CA LEU A 45 -15.52 1.05 -17.65
C LEU A 45 -16.53 1.80 -18.52
N TYR A 46 -16.09 2.30 -19.69
CA TYR A 46 -16.94 2.96 -20.67
C TYR A 46 -16.94 2.18 -21.99
N GLY A 47 -18.13 1.76 -22.47
CA GLY A 47 -18.31 1.13 -23.79
C GLY A 47 -19.04 -0.22 -23.76
N GLU A 48 -19.63 -0.62 -24.89
CA GLU A 48 -20.43 -1.87 -25.03
C GLU A 48 -19.58 -3.15 -25.16
N PHE A 49 -18.26 -3.05 -25.31
CA PHE A 49 -17.39 -4.19 -25.65
C PHE A 49 -16.39 -4.59 -24.56
N VAL A 50 -16.71 -4.35 -23.29
CA VAL A 50 -15.90 -4.91 -22.20
C VAL A 50 -16.34 -6.35 -21.95
N THR A 51 -15.49 -7.30 -22.32
CA THR A 51 -15.73 -8.71 -22.03
C THR A 51 -15.45 -9.00 -20.56
N ALA A 52 -16.06 -10.05 -20.00
CA ALA A 52 -15.75 -10.50 -18.64
C ALA A 52 -14.24 -10.76 -18.45
N GLY A 53 -13.58 -11.36 -19.45
CA GLY A 53 -12.14 -11.59 -19.41
C GLY A 53 -11.31 -10.31 -19.30
N THR A 54 -11.71 -9.24 -19.97
CA THR A 54 -11.06 -7.92 -19.84
C THR A 54 -11.20 -7.34 -18.44
N VAL A 55 -12.36 -7.52 -17.80
CA VAL A 55 -12.57 -7.09 -16.40
C VAL A 55 -11.68 -7.88 -15.45
N ASP A 56 -11.59 -9.21 -15.64
CA ASP A 56 -10.75 -10.07 -14.82
C ASP A 56 -9.27 -9.71 -14.93
N GLU A 57 -8.78 -9.48 -16.15
CA GLU A 57 -7.39 -9.04 -16.39
C GLU A 57 -7.09 -7.69 -15.73
N LEU A 58 -8.01 -6.73 -15.82
CA LEU A 58 -7.86 -5.43 -15.16
C LEU A 58 -7.79 -5.58 -13.63
N ASN A 59 -8.69 -6.36 -13.06
CA ASN A 59 -8.72 -6.64 -11.62
C ASN A 59 -7.40 -7.29 -11.16
N GLN A 60 -6.90 -8.29 -11.89
CA GLN A 60 -5.62 -8.92 -11.59
C GLN A 60 -4.47 -7.92 -11.66
N SER A 61 -4.42 -7.07 -12.68
CA SER A 61 -3.42 -6.02 -12.79
C SER A 61 -3.42 -5.06 -11.59
N PHE A 62 -4.60 -4.69 -11.08
CA PHE A 62 -4.72 -3.85 -9.88
C PHE A 62 -4.21 -4.56 -8.62
N ILE A 63 -4.55 -5.85 -8.44
CA ILE A 63 -4.05 -6.66 -7.32
C ILE A 63 -2.54 -6.81 -7.39
N ASP A 64 -1.97 -7.11 -8.57
CA ASP A 64 -0.53 -7.23 -8.76
C ASP A 64 0.20 -5.93 -8.45
N LYS A 65 -0.34 -4.79 -8.89
CA LYS A 65 0.20 -3.48 -8.56
C LYS A 65 0.12 -3.21 -7.05
N SER A 66 -1.00 -3.55 -6.41
CA SER A 66 -1.18 -3.43 -4.96
C SER A 66 -0.11 -4.22 -4.21
N ASN A 67 0.06 -5.49 -4.56
CA ASN A 67 1.00 -6.40 -3.93
C ASN A 67 2.45 -5.91 -4.05
N ARG A 68 2.87 -5.46 -5.23
CA ARG A 68 4.20 -4.85 -5.42
C ARG A 68 4.39 -3.62 -4.54
N THR A 69 3.41 -2.73 -4.55
CA THR A 69 3.46 -1.47 -3.78
C THR A 69 3.54 -1.74 -2.27
N LEU A 70 2.76 -2.70 -1.77
CA LEU A 70 2.77 -3.10 -0.36
C LEU A 70 4.03 -3.85 0.03
N ALA A 71 4.59 -4.67 -0.88
CA ALA A 71 5.85 -5.36 -0.65
C ALA A 71 6.99 -4.36 -0.43
N ASP A 72 7.09 -3.31 -1.26
CA ASP A 72 8.10 -2.26 -1.11
C ASP A 72 8.03 -1.58 0.27
N ALA A 73 6.81 -1.26 0.73
CA ALA A 73 6.60 -0.66 2.05
C ALA A 73 6.92 -1.64 3.19
N ALA A 74 6.54 -2.91 3.05
CA ALA A 74 6.83 -3.95 4.03
C ALA A 74 8.34 -4.17 4.17
N THR A 75 9.08 -4.20 3.06
CA THR A 75 10.54 -4.30 3.07
C THR A 75 11.18 -3.09 3.78
N ALA A 76 10.71 -1.88 3.53
CA ALA A 76 11.19 -0.69 4.24
C ALA A 76 10.94 -0.78 5.76
N LEU A 77 9.76 -1.24 6.18
CA LEU A 77 9.42 -1.41 7.60
C LEU A 77 10.25 -2.51 8.27
N GLN A 78 10.50 -3.63 7.58
CA GLN A 78 11.27 -4.76 8.11
C GLN A 78 12.78 -4.49 8.17
N THR A 79 13.30 -3.58 7.35
CA THR A 79 14.74 -3.26 7.37
C THR A 79 15.14 -2.47 8.62
N VAL A 80 14.17 -1.85 9.30
CA VAL A 80 14.41 -0.95 10.45
C VAL A 80 13.98 -1.55 11.80
N GLY A 81 13.36 -2.74 11.79
CA GLY A 81 12.94 -3.49 12.98
C GLY A 81 13.66 -4.83 13.12
#